data_AF-A0A415IW57-F1
#
_entry.id   AF-A0A415IW57-F1
#
_cell.length_a   1.000
_cell.length_b   1.000
_cell.length_c   1.000
_cell.angle_alpha   90.00
_cell.angle_beta   90.00
_cell.angle_gamma   90.00
#
_symmetry.space_group_name_H-M   'P 1'
#
loop_
_entity.id
_entity.type
_entity.pdbx_description
1 polymer ?
#
loop_
_entity_poly.entity_id
_entity_poly.type
_entity_poly.pdbx_seq_one_letter_code
_entity_poly.pdbx_strand_id
1 'polypeptide(L)'
;MKKLILGVFLAVCWCTGTANAQDIAAKTNLLYWSTTTPNLSLEFGLGQRTTLDLTGAYNPWTLDKDKNKKIKHWLVMPEFRYWLCERYNGHFFGLHSGYAYYNISGVRIPFRSKSTKDHRYQGWATGVGLSYGYSWILGKRWNLEATIGLGYIYSNYDKYECATCGKFKGSKEKHYFGPTKAGISLIYIIK
;
A
#
# COMPACT_ATOMS: atom_id res chain seq x y z
N MET A 1 15.27 10.45 23.00
CA MET A 1 14.56 9.60 22.02
C MET A 1 13.69 8.51 22.64
N LYS A 2 14.21 7.60 23.49
CA LYS A 2 13.40 6.54 24.14
C LYS A 2 12.21 7.08 24.98
N LYS A 3 12.40 8.20 25.69
CA LYS A 3 11.33 8.86 26.48
C LYS A 3 10.25 9.52 25.63
N LEU A 4 10.58 9.95 24.41
CA LEU A 4 9.63 10.54 23.47
C LEU A 4 8.76 9.46 22.83
N ILE A 5 9.35 8.31 22.50
CA ILE A 5 8.64 7.13 21.97
C ILE A 5 7.68 6.58 23.03
N LEU A 6 8.11 6.49 24.30
CA LEU A 6 7.26 6.06 25.40
C LEU A 6 6.11 7.04 25.66
N GLY A 7 6.36 8.36 25.54
CA GLY A 7 5.33 9.40 25.67
C GLY A 7 4.29 9.36 24.55
N VAL A 8 4.71 9.11 23.30
CA VAL A 8 3.79 8.92 22.16
C VAL A 8 2.98 7.63 22.33
N PHE A 9 3.60 6.54 22.79
CA PHE A 9 2.92 5.27 23.02
C PHE A 9 1.86 5.38 24.15
N LEU A 10 2.21 6.05 25.25
CA LEU A 10 1.30 6.32 26.36
C LEU A 10 0.16 7.28 25.97
N ALA A 11 0.41 8.27 25.12
CA ALA A 11 -0.63 9.16 24.60
C ALA A 11 -1.61 8.42 23.67
N VAL A 12 -1.13 7.48 22.85
CA VAL A 12 -1.98 6.62 22.01
C VAL A 12 -2.84 5.69 22.87
N CYS A 13 -2.29 5.16 23.98
CA CYS A 13 -3.05 4.34 24.93
C CYS A 13 -4.08 5.15 25.75
N TRP A 14 -3.83 6.43 26.03
CA TRP A 14 -4.78 7.27 26.78
C TRP A 14 -6.00 7.71 25.95
N CYS A 15 -5.92 7.64 24.62
CA CYS A 15 -7.02 7.91 23.70
C CYS A 15 -7.94 6.70 23.44
N THR A 16 -7.70 5.54 24.07
CA THR A 16 -8.62 4.40 23.95
C THR A 16 -9.80 4.58 24.90
N GLY A 17 -10.77 5.40 24.46
CA GLY A 17 -12.13 5.35 24.99
C GLY A 17 -12.71 3.95 24.85
N THR A 18 -13.78 3.69 25.61
CA THR A 18 -14.53 2.43 25.67
C THR A 18 -14.45 1.62 24.37
N ALA A 19 -13.83 0.43 24.46
CA ALA A 19 -13.75 -0.53 23.36
C ALA A 19 -15.16 -1.05 23.06
N ASN A 20 -15.90 -0.33 22.23
CA ASN A 20 -17.05 -0.87 21.52
C ASN A 20 -16.55 -2.02 20.66
N ALA A 21 -17.32 -3.11 20.52
CA ALA A 21 -16.98 -4.23 19.65
C ALA A 21 -16.45 -3.72 18.31
N GLN A 22 -15.15 -3.87 18.09
CA GLN A 22 -14.48 -3.38 16.90
C GLN A 22 -14.78 -4.40 15.82
N ASP A 23 -15.69 -4.05 14.91
CA ASP A 23 -15.80 -4.80 13.65
C ASP A 23 -14.43 -4.67 12.96
N ILE A 24 -13.82 -5.80 12.65
CA ILE A 24 -12.57 -5.89 11.91
C ILE A 24 -12.92 -6.41 10.52
N ALA A 25 -12.35 -5.85 9.47
CA ALA A 25 -12.48 -6.42 8.13
C ALA A 25 -11.12 -6.89 7.62
N ALA A 26 -11.07 -8.11 7.09
CA ALA A 26 -9.92 -8.61 6.35
C ALA A 26 -10.13 -8.37 4.86
N LYS A 27 -9.10 -7.92 4.15
CA LYS A 27 -9.20 -7.52 2.75
C LYS A 27 -8.05 -8.08 1.94
N THR A 28 -8.31 -8.35 0.67
CA THR A 28 -7.25 -8.61 -0.30
C THR A 28 -7.55 -7.94 -1.63
N ASN A 29 -6.56 -7.27 -2.19
CA ASN A 29 -6.64 -6.53 -3.44
C ASN A 29 -6.33 -7.45 -4.62
N LEU A 30 -7.33 -7.70 -5.45
CA LEU A 30 -7.26 -8.54 -6.64
C LEU A 30 -6.34 -7.96 -7.72
N LEU A 31 -6.16 -6.63 -7.77
CA LEU A 31 -5.20 -6.02 -8.69
C LEU A 31 -3.75 -6.35 -8.31
N TYR A 32 -3.44 -6.45 -7.02
CA TYR A 32 -2.10 -6.88 -6.58
C TYR A 32 -1.83 -8.32 -6.96
N TRP A 33 -2.84 -9.20 -6.87
CA TRP A 33 -2.74 -10.58 -7.35
C TRP A 33 -2.43 -10.68 -8.85
N SER A 34 -2.85 -9.72 -9.69
CA SER A 34 -2.47 -9.68 -11.11
C SER A 34 -0.96 -9.49 -11.34
N THR A 35 -0.26 -8.94 -10.34
CA THR A 35 1.21 -8.81 -10.33
C THR A 35 1.88 -9.94 -9.55
N THR A 36 1.14 -11.02 -9.30
CA THR A 36 1.49 -12.16 -8.44
C THR A 36 1.68 -11.83 -6.96
N THR A 37 1.37 -10.62 -6.49
CA THR A 37 1.71 -10.13 -5.13
C THR A 37 0.62 -10.47 -4.09
N PRO A 38 0.80 -11.45 -3.16
CA PRO A 38 -0.03 -11.59 -1.99
C PRO A 38 0.00 -10.31 -1.18
N ASN A 39 -1.19 -9.97 -0.73
CA ASN A 39 -1.44 -8.79 0.04
C ASN A 39 -2.65 -9.08 0.94
N LEU A 40 -2.60 -8.47 2.12
CA LEU A 40 -3.62 -8.59 3.13
C LEU A 40 -3.75 -7.22 3.79
N SER A 41 -4.99 -6.79 4.01
CA SER A 41 -5.29 -5.61 4.81
C SER A 41 -6.20 -5.97 5.95
N LEU A 42 -5.98 -5.33 7.10
CA LEU A 42 -6.89 -5.36 8.24
C LEU A 42 -7.43 -3.96 8.45
N GLU A 43 -8.76 -3.83 8.43
CA GLU A 43 -9.45 -2.57 8.59
C GLU A 43 -10.28 -2.55 9.86
N PHE A 44 -9.92 -1.66 10.78
CA PHE A 44 -10.50 -1.55 12.11
C PHE A 44 -11.51 -0.41 12.14
N GLY A 45 -12.73 -0.68 12.61
CA GLY A 45 -13.73 0.36 12.81
C GLY A 45 -13.43 1.22 14.05
N LEU A 46 -13.14 2.50 13.85
CA LEU A 46 -12.84 3.47 14.90
C LEU A 46 -14.09 4.19 15.42
N GLY A 47 -15.12 4.32 14.59
CA GLY A 47 -16.40 4.95 14.91
C GLY A 47 -17.47 4.58 13.88
N GLN A 48 -18.63 5.24 13.92
CA GLN A 48 -19.73 4.94 12.98
C GLN A 48 -19.36 5.23 11.52
N ARG A 49 -18.47 6.20 11.27
CA ARG A 49 -18.08 6.68 9.93
C ARG A 49 -16.57 6.65 9.71
N THR A 50 -15.80 6.06 10.60
CA THR A 50 -14.33 6.11 10.52
C THR A 50 -13.73 4.72 10.69
N THR A 51 -12.75 4.43 9.86
CA THR A 51 -11.98 3.18 9.91
C THR A 51 -10.48 3.48 9.73
N LEU A 52 -9.65 2.55 10.20
CA LEU A 52 -8.21 2.53 9.96
C LEU A 52 -7.85 1.23 9.24
N ASP A 53 -7.39 1.33 8.00
CA ASP A 53 -6.91 0.20 7.21
C ASP A 53 -5.38 0.11 7.32
N LEU A 54 -4.87 -1.10 7.57
CA LEU A 54 -3.44 -1.41 7.53
C LEU A 54 -3.21 -2.48 6.46
N THR A 55 -2.64 -2.05 5.33
CA THR A 55 -2.31 -2.93 4.21
C THR A 55 -0.85 -3.40 4.29
N GLY A 56 -0.63 -4.70 4.12
CA GLY A 56 0.68 -5.30 3.89
C GLY A 56 0.73 -6.08 2.58
N ALA A 57 1.83 -5.98 1.82
CA ALA A 57 2.03 -6.73 0.58
C ALA A 57 3.48 -7.22 0.46
N TYR A 58 3.66 -8.38 -0.16
CA TYR A 58 4.98 -8.97 -0.35
C TYR A 58 5.11 -9.71 -1.67
N ASN A 59 6.18 -9.42 -2.42
CA ASN A 59 6.55 -10.04 -3.68
C ASN A 59 8.00 -10.56 -3.62
N PRO A 60 8.23 -11.87 -3.46
CA PRO A 60 9.57 -12.47 -3.47
C PRO A 60 10.06 -12.95 -4.84
N TRP A 61 9.22 -12.95 -5.89
CA TRP A 61 9.52 -13.73 -7.11
C TRP A 61 10.51 -13.05 -8.04
N THR A 62 11.32 -13.89 -8.69
CA THR A 62 12.00 -13.55 -9.94
C THR A 62 11.20 -14.22 -11.06
N LEU A 63 10.54 -13.41 -11.90
CA LEU A 63 9.63 -13.88 -12.96
C LEU A 63 10.38 -14.57 -14.11
N ASP A 64 11.59 -14.12 -14.41
CA ASP A 64 12.49 -14.72 -15.41
C ASP A 64 13.92 -14.63 -14.85
N LYS A 65 14.56 -15.78 -14.59
CA LYS A 65 15.89 -15.83 -13.99
C LYS A 65 16.97 -15.38 -14.97
N ASP A 66 16.89 -15.81 -16.23
CA ASP A 66 17.91 -15.53 -17.26
C ASP A 66 17.97 -14.04 -17.58
N LYS A 67 16.81 -13.38 -17.60
CA LYS A 67 16.69 -11.93 -17.84
C LYS A 67 16.68 -11.10 -16.55
N ASN A 68 16.80 -11.74 -15.38
CA ASN A 68 16.63 -11.13 -14.06
C ASN A 68 15.37 -10.24 -13.96
N LYS A 69 14.26 -10.67 -14.59
CA LYS A 69 12.99 -9.95 -14.58
C LYS A 69 12.31 -10.17 -13.23
N LYS A 70 12.06 -9.09 -12.48
CA LYS A 70 11.52 -9.18 -11.13
C LYS A 70 10.87 -7.89 -10.68
N ILE A 71 9.89 -8.03 -9.78
CA ILE A 71 9.20 -6.93 -9.10
C ILE A 71 9.23 -7.20 -7.60
N LYS A 72 10.42 -7.52 -7.06
CA LYS A 72 10.50 -7.89 -5.65
C LYS A 72 10.24 -6.67 -4.79
N HIS A 73 9.31 -6.75 -3.87
CA HIS A 73 9.04 -5.66 -2.95
C HIS A 73 8.30 -6.15 -1.71
N TRP A 74 8.37 -5.35 -0.66
CA TRP A 74 7.38 -5.37 0.40
C TRP A 74 6.86 -3.95 0.61
N LEU A 75 5.62 -3.85 1.08
CA LEU A 75 4.94 -2.57 1.34
C LEU A 75 4.13 -2.71 2.63
N VAL A 76 4.16 -1.65 3.43
CA VAL A 76 3.20 -1.42 4.51
C VAL A 76 2.57 -0.05 4.29
N MET A 77 1.24 0.02 4.33
CA MET A 77 0.48 1.22 4.02
C MET A 77 -0.72 1.37 4.97
N PRO A 78 -0.61 2.19 6.03
CA PRO A 78 -1.76 2.64 6.79
C PRO A 78 -2.62 3.65 6.01
N GLU A 79 -3.93 3.60 6.23
CA GLU A 79 -4.89 4.53 5.67
C GLU A 79 -6.01 4.81 6.66
N PHE A 80 -6.16 6.07 7.04
CA PHE A 80 -7.36 6.52 7.75
C PHE A 80 -8.47 6.78 6.74
N ARG A 81 -9.69 6.30 7.01
CA ARG A 81 -10.83 6.45 6.09
C ARG A 81 -12.01 7.08 6.79
N TYR A 82 -12.69 7.96 6.06
CA TYR A 82 -13.96 8.57 6.43
C TYR A 82 -15.05 8.15 5.44
N TRP A 83 -16.11 7.55 5.96
CA TRP A 83 -17.26 7.04 5.23
C TRP A 83 -18.38 8.07 5.24
N LEU A 84 -19.04 8.26 4.09
CA LEU A 84 -20.10 9.27 3.99
C LEU A 84 -21.39 8.89 4.73
N CYS A 85 -21.67 7.58 4.88
CA CYS A 85 -22.87 7.08 5.54
C CYS A 85 -22.55 6.29 6.81
N GLU A 86 -22.02 5.07 6.63
CA GLU A 86 -21.62 4.15 7.71
C GLU A 86 -20.36 3.40 7.28
N ARG A 87 -19.52 3.02 8.23
CA ARG A 87 -18.31 2.22 7.97
C ARG A 87 -18.65 0.96 7.18
N TYR A 88 -17.76 0.59 6.25
CA TYR A 88 -17.89 -0.56 5.34
C TYR A 88 -19.00 -0.46 4.28
N ASN A 89 -19.74 0.64 4.20
CA ASN A 89 -20.87 0.79 3.27
C ASN A 89 -20.79 2.06 2.40
N GLY A 90 -20.76 1.88 1.08
CA GLY A 90 -20.84 2.97 0.12
C GLY A 90 -19.53 3.77 -0.01
N HIS A 91 -19.66 5.09 -0.14
CA HIS A 91 -18.56 6.00 -0.45
C HIS A 91 -17.66 6.27 0.76
N PHE A 92 -16.36 6.34 0.52
CA PHE A 92 -15.38 6.81 1.49
C PHE A 92 -14.25 7.62 0.86
N PHE A 93 -13.62 8.44 1.69
CA PHE A 93 -12.37 9.13 1.41
C PHE A 93 -11.30 8.64 2.37
N GLY A 94 -10.05 8.52 1.90
CA GLY A 94 -8.94 8.08 2.73
C GLY A 94 -7.75 9.03 2.67
N LEU A 95 -6.98 9.02 3.75
CA LEU A 95 -5.64 9.59 3.84
C LEU A 95 -4.69 8.43 4.11
N HIS A 96 -3.82 8.12 3.15
CA HIS A 96 -2.88 7.02 3.26
C HIS A 96 -1.43 7.51 3.28
N SER A 97 -0.60 6.75 3.98
CA SER A 97 0.85 6.85 3.94
C SER A 97 1.43 5.45 3.85
N GLY A 98 2.67 5.31 3.40
CA GLY A 98 3.25 3.98 3.33
C GLY A 98 4.74 3.99 3.07
N TYR A 99 5.35 2.84 3.33
CA TYR A 99 6.75 2.55 3.07
C TYR A 99 6.88 1.27 2.27
N ALA A 100 7.67 1.31 1.20
CA ALA A 100 8.02 0.14 0.42
C ALA A 100 9.52 0.03 0.25
N TYR A 101 10.02 -1.21 0.33
CA TYR A 101 11.36 -1.54 -0.15
C TYR A 101 11.22 -2.41 -1.38
N TYR A 102 12.02 -2.15 -2.41
CA TYR A 102 11.88 -2.81 -3.70
C TYR A 102 13.21 -3.12 -4.38
N ASN A 103 13.19 -4.15 -5.22
CA ASN A 103 14.23 -4.55 -6.14
C ASN A 103 13.56 -4.97 -7.46
N ILE A 104 13.49 -4.01 -8.37
CA ILE A 104 12.75 -4.09 -9.64
C ILE A 104 13.77 -4.14 -10.78
N SER A 105 13.59 -5.08 -11.71
CA SER A 105 14.50 -5.24 -12.85
C SER A 105 13.76 -5.85 -14.03
N GLY A 106 14.14 -5.48 -15.25
CA GLY A 106 13.63 -6.12 -16.47
C GLY A 106 12.15 -5.84 -16.79
N VAL A 107 11.54 -4.82 -16.15
CA VAL A 107 10.12 -4.50 -16.30
C VAL A 107 9.88 -3.04 -16.64
N ARG A 108 8.85 -2.79 -17.45
CA ARG A 108 8.38 -1.42 -17.71
C ARG A 108 7.58 -0.97 -16.50
N ILE A 109 8.04 0.10 -15.84
CA ILE A 109 7.29 0.72 -14.75
C ILE A 109 6.22 1.64 -15.37
N PRO A 110 4.93 1.50 -15.01
CA PRO A 110 3.87 2.41 -15.45
C PRO A 110 4.21 3.87 -15.11
N PHE A 111 3.75 4.81 -15.95
CA PHE A 111 4.00 6.26 -15.77
C PHE A 111 5.49 6.65 -15.71
N ARG A 112 6.39 5.78 -16.18
CA ARG A 112 7.83 6.03 -16.31
C ARG A 112 8.29 5.81 -17.75
N SER A 113 9.50 6.27 -18.05
CA SER A 113 10.15 6.04 -19.34
C SER A 113 10.21 4.54 -19.67
N LYS A 114 10.02 4.22 -20.96
CA LYS A 114 10.12 2.85 -21.49
C LYS A 114 11.47 2.20 -21.20
N SER A 115 12.53 2.99 -20.99
CA SER A 115 13.89 2.52 -20.67
C SER A 115 14.03 1.89 -19.27
N THR A 116 12.98 1.96 -18.43
CA THR A 116 12.96 1.25 -17.13
C THR A 116 13.12 -0.25 -17.27
N LYS A 117 12.70 -0.83 -18.40
CA LYS A 117 12.86 -2.27 -18.67
C LYS A 117 14.33 -2.72 -18.81
N ASP A 118 15.24 -1.80 -19.15
CA ASP A 118 16.63 -2.12 -19.47
C ASP A 118 17.56 -2.03 -18.24
N HIS A 119 17.02 -1.59 -17.09
CA HIS A 119 17.79 -1.30 -15.89
C HIS A 119 17.25 -2.04 -14.68
N ARG A 120 18.09 -2.12 -13.64
CA ARG A 120 17.68 -2.57 -12.30
C ARG A 120 17.67 -1.38 -11.33
N TYR A 121 16.65 -1.38 -10.48
CA TYR A 121 16.39 -0.37 -9.46
C TYR A 121 16.21 -1.05 -8.12
N GLN A 122 17.01 -0.67 -7.13
CA GLN A 122 16.88 -1.20 -5.77
C GLN A 122 16.89 -0.05 -4.78
N GLY A 123 15.93 -0.03 -3.86
CA GLY A 123 15.84 1.05 -2.90
C GLY A 123 14.52 1.03 -2.16
N TRP A 124 14.15 2.19 -1.66
CA TRP A 124 12.92 2.36 -0.90
C TRP A 124 12.12 3.57 -1.39
N ALA A 125 10.84 3.56 -1.03
CA ALA A 125 9.92 4.63 -1.29
C ALA A 125 9.04 4.88 -0.06
N THR A 126 8.71 6.13 0.18
CA THR A 126 7.71 6.55 1.16
C THR A 126 6.83 7.63 0.56
N GLY A 127 5.61 7.78 1.04
CA GLY A 127 4.71 8.78 0.48
C GLY A 127 3.45 8.98 1.28
N VAL A 128 2.69 9.99 0.87
CA VAL A 128 1.38 10.34 1.42
C VAL A 128 0.43 10.62 0.25
N GLY A 129 -0.83 10.25 0.40
CA GLY A 129 -1.84 10.48 -0.62
C GLY A 129 -3.25 10.47 -0.07
N LEU A 130 -4.17 10.88 -0.92
CA LEU A 130 -5.60 10.81 -0.69
C LEU A 130 -6.19 9.71 -1.57
N SER A 131 -7.22 9.06 -1.06
CA SER A 131 -7.97 8.04 -1.77
C SER A 131 -9.46 8.35 -1.78
N TYR A 132 -10.12 7.83 -2.79
CA TYR A 132 -11.57 7.75 -2.87
C TYR A 132 -11.94 6.33 -3.27
N GLY A 133 -12.97 5.81 -2.62
CA GLY A 133 -13.46 4.47 -2.93
C GLY A 133 -14.95 4.30 -2.67
N TYR A 134 -15.43 3.15 -3.13
CA TYR A 134 -16.81 2.72 -2.95
C TYR A 134 -16.84 1.24 -2.59
N SER A 135 -17.62 0.88 -1.57
CA SER A 135 -17.84 -0.49 -1.10
C SER A 135 -19.27 -0.95 -1.40
N TRP A 136 -19.38 -2.04 -2.15
CA TRP A 136 -20.62 -2.78 -2.41
C TRP A 136 -20.77 -3.93 -1.42
N ILE A 137 -21.95 -4.04 -0.81
CA ILE A 137 -22.30 -5.18 0.05
C ILE A 137 -22.74 -6.34 -0.85
N LEU A 138 -21.98 -7.44 -0.84
CA LEU A 138 -22.31 -8.67 -1.59
C LEU A 138 -23.10 -9.68 -0.76
N GLY A 139 -23.02 -9.60 0.56
CA GLY A 139 -23.73 -10.49 1.47
C GLY A 139 -23.51 -10.11 2.93
N LYS A 140 -23.87 -11.01 3.86
CA LYS A 140 -23.84 -10.73 5.30
C LYS A 140 -22.46 -10.33 5.86
N ARG A 141 -21.38 -10.81 5.24
CA ARG A 141 -20.00 -10.55 5.67
C ARG A 141 -19.05 -10.24 4.52
N TRP A 142 -19.53 -10.23 3.28
CA TRP A 142 -18.70 -10.06 2.10
C TRP A 142 -18.99 -8.74 1.42
N ASN A 143 -17.95 -7.94 1.18
CA ASN A 143 -18.04 -6.72 0.39
C ASN A 143 -17.03 -6.76 -0.75
N LEU A 144 -17.31 -6.00 -1.80
CA LEU A 144 -16.38 -5.67 -2.87
C LEU A 144 -16.09 -4.17 -2.80
N GLU A 145 -14.84 -3.76 -2.93
CA GLU A 145 -14.44 -2.35 -2.89
C GLU A 145 -13.64 -1.98 -4.13
N ALA A 146 -13.96 -0.85 -4.74
CA ALA A 146 -13.09 -0.18 -5.69
C ALA A 146 -12.45 1.04 -5.04
N THR A 147 -11.16 1.27 -5.27
CA THR A 147 -10.44 2.41 -4.71
C THR A 147 -9.40 2.93 -5.68
N ILE A 148 -9.29 4.25 -5.75
CA ILE A 148 -8.21 4.94 -6.44
C ILE A 148 -7.61 5.99 -5.50
N GLY A 149 -6.32 6.27 -5.65
CA GLY A 149 -5.66 7.28 -4.83
C GLY A 149 -4.53 7.98 -5.58
N LEU A 150 -4.41 9.27 -5.28
CA LEU A 150 -3.41 10.18 -5.82
C LEU A 150 -2.57 10.73 -4.68
N GLY A 151 -1.29 10.90 -4.91
CA GLY A 151 -0.41 11.37 -3.85
C GLY A 151 1.00 11.62 -4.33
N TYR A 152 1.85 11.88 -3.33
CA TYR A 152 3.25 12.17 -3.48
C TYR A 152 4.08 11.00 -2.95
N ILE A 153 5.06 10.57 -3.72
CA ILE A 153 6.03 9.55 -3.35
C ILE A 153 7.44 10.14 -3.46
N TYR A 154 8.19 10.03 -2.37
CA TYR A 154 9.64 10.16 -2.35
C TYR A 154 10.27 8.78 -2.48
N SER A 155 11.32 8.66 -3.28
CA SER A 155 12.04 7.41 -3.44
C SER A 155 13.53 7.65 -3.59
N ASN A 156 14.31 6.86 -2.84
CA ASN A 156 15.76 6.82 -2.92
C ASN A 156 16.17 5.41 -3.37
N TYR A 157 16.91 5.33 -4.47
CA TYR A 157 17.27 4.06 -5.08
C TYR A 157 18.60 4.09 -5.82
N ASP A 158 19.25 2.93 -5.81
CA ASP A 158 20.41 2.62 -6.60
C ASP A 158 19.98 2.18 -8.00
N LYS A 159 20.56 2.83 -9.02
CA LYS A 159 20.34 2.46 -10.41
C LYS A 159 21.54 1.66 -10.91
N TYR A 160 21.27 0.52 -11.55
CA TYR A 160 22.29 -0.32 -12.17
C TYR A 160 22.15 -0.24 -13.70
N GLU A 161 23.28 -0.31 -14.40
CA GLU A 161 23.37 -0.15 -15.86
C GLU A 161 22.50 -1.14 -16.65
N CYS A 162 22.49 -2.40 -16.21
CA CYS A 162 21.81 -3.50 -16.88
C CYS A 162 20.97 -4.30 -15.89
N ALA A 163 19.93 -4.96 -16.40
CA ALA A 163 19.05 -5.82 -15.62
C ALA A 163 19.79 -7.03 -14.99
N THR A 164 20.72 -7.66 -15.69
CA THR A 164 21.42 -8.89 -15.26
C THR A 164 22.74 -8.60 -14.53
N CYS A 165 23.71 -7.97 -15.21
CA CYS A 165 25.01 -7.59 -14.68
C CYS A 165 25.33 -6.16 -15.13
N GLY A 166 25.12 -5.18 -14.25
CA GLY A 166 25.39 -3.78 -14.57
C GLY A 166 26.19 -3.11 -13.47
N LYS A 167 27.14 -2.25 -13.85
CA LYS A 167 27.83 -1.39 -12.90
C LYS A 167 26.81 -0.50 -12.17
N PHE A 168 27.08 -0.24 -10.90
CA PHE A 168 26.35 0.76 -10.13
C PHE A 168 26.49 2.12 -10.83
N LYS A 169 25.38 2.73 -11.21
CA LYS A 169 25.33 4.05 -11.90
C LYS A 169 25.10 5.21 -10.94
N GLY A 170 25.05 4.96 -9.63
CA GLY A 170 24.79 5.97 -8.60
C GLY A 170 23.43 5.81 -7.92
N SER A 171 23.36 6.36 -6.72
CA SER A 171 22.11 6.54 -5.96
C SER A 171 21.38 7.77 -6.49
N LYS A 172 20.06 7.64 -6.66
CA LYS A 172 19.20 8.69 -7.18
C LYS A 172 18.03 8.89 -6.25
N GLU A 173 17.67 10.14 -6.08
CA GLU A 173 16.46 10.55 -5.41
C GLU A 173 15.42 10.96 -6.45
N LYS A 174 14.16 10.66 -6.18
CA LYS A 174 13.07 11.04 -7.06
C LYS A 174 11.80 11.33 -6.29
N HIS A 175 11.19 12.43 -6.69
CA HIS A 175 9.85 12.82 -6.29
C HIS A 175 8.88 12.46 -7.42
N TYR A 176 7.75 11.89 -7.06
CA TYR A 176 6.70 11.50 -7.99
C TYR A 176 5.35 11.94 -7.44
N PHE A 177 4.58 12.62 -8.27
CA PHE A 177 3.18 12.93 -7.98
C PHE A 177 2.31 12.23 -9.01
N GLY A 178 1.29 11.50 -8.56
CA GLY A 178 0.41 10.74 -9.45
C GLY A 178 -0.35 9.63 -8.72
N PRO A 179 -0.81 8.60 -9.45
CA PRO A 179 -1.44 7.43 -8.86
C PRO A 179 -0.54 6.75 -7.83
N THR A 180 -1.02 6.67 -6.59
CA THR A 180 -0.33 6.02 -5.46
C THR A 180 -1.10 4.82 -4.92
N LYS A 181 -2.39 4.71 -5.25
CA LYS A 181 -3.24 3.58 -4.85
C LYS A 181 -4.24 3.24 -5.95
N ALA A 182 -4.45 1.95 -6.16
CA ALA A 182 -5.52 1.42 -6.97
C ALA A 182 -5.89 0.04 -6.42
N GLY A 183 -7.19 -0.26 -6.34
CA GLY A 183 -7.62 -1.54 -5.81
C GLY A 183 -9.01 -1.94 -6.27
N ILE A 184 -9.15 -3.25 -6.48
CA ILE A 184 -10.42 -3.96 -6.46
C ILE A 184 -10.25 -5.00 -5.36
N SER A 185 -10.87 -4.77 -4.22
CA SER A 185 -10.62 -5.55 -3.00
C SER A 185 -11.83 -6.40 -2.64
N LEU A 186 -11.58 -7.68 -2.38
CA LEU A 186 -12.55 -8.55 -1.73
C LEU A 186 -12.38 -8.42 -0.21
N ILE A 187 -13.49 -8.24 0.49
CA ILE A 187 -13.52 -7.90 1.92
C ILE A 187 -14.37 -8.92 2.66
N TYR A 188 -13.87 -9.39 3.80
CA TYR A 188 -14.59 -10.21 4.76
C TYR A 188 -14.69 -9.50 6.11
N ILE A 189 -15.91 -9.26 6.60
CA ILE A 189 -16.19 -8.63 7.88
C ILE A 189 -16.16 -9.71 8.98
N ILE A 190 -15.23 -9.53 9.92
CA ILE A 190 -15.02 -10.31 11.14
C ILE A 190 -15.74 -9.55 12.26
N LYS A 191 -16.83 -10.15 12.75
CA LYS A 191 -17.52 -9.73 13.97
C LYS A 191 -16.97 -10.48 15.17
#